data_AF-A0A957BU18-F1
#
_entry.id   AF-A0A957BU18-F1
#
_cell.length_a   1.000
_cell.length_b   1.000
_cell.length_c   1.000
_cell.angle_alpha   90.00
_cell.angle_beta   90.00
_cell.angle_gamma   90.00
#
_symmetry.space_group_name_H-M   'P 1'
#
loop_
_entity.id
_entity.type
_entity.pdbx_description
1 polymer ?
#
loop_
_entity_poly.entity_id
_entity_poly.type
_entity_poly.pdbx_seq_one_letter_code
_entity_poly.pdbx_strand_id
1 'polypeptide(L)'
;LAGTYGIEPAWCDRRSSHEHKVLNLGLDQNVMVSVALYQMALEVGVEMPEIPAELDLPKSTMVTRFFYVENAPDNPYIPAQEGFVKPYGIRSVLGIGTGFVSNSAYMLIGFMTVNVSEETGAKFAQLAPFVSTLLAIYDEQQIWAG
;
A
#
# COMPACT_ATOMS: atom_id res chain seq x y z
N LEU A 1 -2.25 -1.16 10.07
CA LEU A 1 -2.84 -2.18 9.18
C LEU A 1 -4.15 -2.68 9.77
N ALA A 2 -5.28 -2.57 9.07
CA ALA A 2 -6.58 -3.05 9.57
C ALA A 2 -6.76 -4.58 9.42
N GLY A 3 -6.02 -5.21 8.50
CA GLY A 3 -5.94 -6.66 8.31
C GLY A 3 -5.09 -7.00 7.08
N THR A 4 -4.61 -8.24 7.02
CA THR A 4 -4.02 -8.86 5.83
C THR A 4 -4.85 -10.10 5.46
N TYR A 5 -4.73 -10.55 4.21
CA TYR A 5 -5.30 -11.82 3.77
C TYR A 5 -4.38 -12.40 2.71
N GLY A 6 -4.25 -13.72 2.64
CA GLY A 6 -3.40 -14.36 1.64
C GLY A 6 -3.31 -15.88 1.81
N ILE A 7 -2.19 -16.45 1.33
CA ILE A 7 -1.99 -17.90 1.26
C ILE A 7 -1.57 -18.52 2.58
N GLU A 8 -0.87 -17.78 3.45
CA GLU A 8 -0.51 -18.27 4.77
C GLU A 8 -1.66 -18.04 5.76
N PRO A 9 -2.10 -19.08 6.49
CA PRO A 9 -3.17 -18.94 7.48
C PRO A 9 -2.88 -17.85 8.51
N ALA A 10 -1.61 -17.67 8.88
CA ALA A 10 -1.17 -16.66 9.85
C ALA A 10 -1.44 -15.22 9.38
N TRP A 11 -1.53 -14.98 8.07
CA TRP A 11 -1.81 -13.64 7.53
C TRP A 11 -3.28 -13.27 7.61
N CYS A 12 -4.17 -14.27 7.67
CA CYS A 12 -5.62 -14.09 7.70
C CYS A 12 -6.14 -13.75 9.11
N ASP A 13 -5.29 -13.81 10.13
CA ASP A 13 -5.60 -13.32 11.48
C ASP A 13 -4.52 -12.33 11.95
N ARG A 14 -4.97 -11.11 12.29
CA ARG A 14 -4.11 -10.04 12.81
C ARG A 14 -3.31 -10.47 14.05
N ARG A 15 -3.84 -11.39 14.85
CA ARG A 15 -3.22 -11.84 16.11
C ARG A 15 -2.05 -12.79 15.86
N SER A 16 -2.07 -13.51 14.75
CA SER A 16 -0.99 -14.41 14.33
C SER A 16 -0.01 -13.78 13.32
N SER A 17 -0.32 -12.59 12.80
CA SER A 17 0.59 -11.88 11.88
C SER A 17 1.81 -11.31 12.62
N HIS A 18 3.01 -11.64 12.15
CA HIS A 18 4.26 -11.33 12.85
C HIS A 18 4.90 -10.00 12.41
N GLU A 19 5.00 -9.75 11.10
CA GLU A 19 5.78 -8.63 10.53
C GLU A 19 4.95 -7.35 10.33
N HIS A 20 3.76 -7.46 9.72
CA HIS A 20 2.95 -6.31 9.30
C HIS A 20 2.00 -5.80 10.40
N LYS A 21 2.57 -5.45 11.55
CA LYS A 21 1.80 -4.87 12.67
C LYS A 21 1.49 -3.38 12.39
N VAL A 22 0.97 -2.68 13.39
CA VAL A 22 0.66 -1.24 13.27
C VAL A 22 1.93 -0.49 12.89
N LEU A 23 1.89 0.21 11.75
CA LEU A 23 2.93 1.14 11.33
C LEU A 23 2.55 2.53 11.85
N ASN A 24 3.46 3.17 12.57
CA ASN A 24 3.35 4.57 12.96
C ASN A 24 3.86 5.44 11.81
N LEU A 25 2.93 5.97 11.02
CA LEU A 25 3.26 6.92 9.96
C LEU A 25 4.04 8.12 10.52
N GLY A 26 5.12 8.50 9.84
CA GLY A 26 6.04 9.57 10.27
C GLY A 26 7.16 9.14 11.21
N LEU A 27 6.98 8.08 11.99
CA LEU A 27 8.04 7.52 12.86
C LEU A 27 8.73 6.32 12.22
N ASP A 28 7.95 5.43 11.62
CA ASP A 28 8.47 4.25 10.95
C ASP A 28 8.97 4.63 9.55
N GLN A 29 10.26 4.41 9.30
CA GLN A 29 10.85 4.59 7.97
C GLN A 29 10.49 3.41 7.07
N ASN A 30 9.34 3.51 6.41
CA ASN A 30 8.89 2.51 5.44
C ASN A 30 8.80 3.12 4.04
N VAL A 31 9.84 2.88 3.23
CA VAL A 31 9.93 3.41 1.85
C VAL A 31 8.75 3.00 0.98
N MET A 32 8.21 1.78 1.15
CA MET A 32 7.05 1.33 0.37
C MET A 32 5.82 2.19 0.64
N VAL A 33 5.61 2.54 1.91
CA VAL A 33 4.49 3.40 2.31
C VAL A 33 4.66 4.82 1.77
N SER A 34 5.87 5.40 1.89
CA SER A 34 6.13 6.74 1.33
C SER A 34 5.94 6.77 -0.19
N VAL A 35 6.43 5.77 -0.91
CA VAL A 35 6.24 5.65 -2.37
C VAL A 35 4.76 5.44 -2.72
N ALA A 36 4.03 4.62 -1.97
CA ALA A 36 2.60 4.41 -2.20
C ALA A 36 1.78 5.70 -2.01
N LEU A 37 2.03 6.44 -0.92
CA LEU A 37 1.38 7.73 -0.69
C LEU A 37 1.70 8.73 -1.80
N TYR A 38 2.96 8.79 -2.25
CA TYR A 38 3.39 9.64 -3.36
C TYR A 38 2.67 9.27 -4.67
N GLN A 39 2.71 8.00 -5.09
CA GLN A 39 2.09 7.56 -6.34
C GLN A 39 0.58 7.80 -6.36
N MET A 40 -0.09 7.55 -5.24
CA MET A 40 -1.53 7.75 -5.09
C MET A 40 -1.94 9.21 -4.87
N ALA A 41 -0.97 10.13 -4.71
CA ALA A 41 -1.19 11.53 -4.35
C ALA A 41 -2.04 11.68 -3.07
N LEU A 42 -1.70 10.90 -2.04
CA LEU A 42 -2.37 10.93 -0.74
C LEU A 42 -1.65 11.87 0.22
N GLU A 43 -2.38 12.87 0.69
CA GLU A 43 -1.95 13.71 1.80
C GLU A 43 -2.40 13.07 3.11
N VAL A 44 -1.49 12.98 4.07
CA VAL A 44 -1.75 12.48 5.43
C VAL A 44 -1.35 13.56 6.42
N GLY A 45 -2.06 13.66 7.54
CA GLY A 45 -1.84 14.72 8.54
C GLY A 45 -0.55 14.62 9.36
N VAL A 46 0.45 13.86 8.87
CA VAL A 46 1.75 13.65 9.53
C VAL A 46 2.88 13.89 8.55
N GLU A 47 4.01 14.39 9.07
CA GLU A 47 5.23 14.53 8.29
C GLU A 47 5.76 13.14 7.93
N MET A 48 5.94 12.89 6.63
CA MET A 48 6.44 11.60 6.14
C MET A 48 7.96 11.62 6.03
N PRO A 49 8.65 10.49 6.29
CA PRO A 49 10.07 10.38 6.04
C PRO A 49 10.38 10.67 4.57
N GLU A 50 11.48 11.39 4.32
CA GLU A 50 11.93 11.68 2.97
C GLU A 50 12.14 10.39 2.18
N ILE A 51 11.71 10.42 0.93
CA ILE A 51 12.00 9.35 -0.01
C ILE A 51 13.47 9.52 -0.43
N PRO A 52 14.30 8.46 -0.36
CA PRO A 52 15.70 8.55 -0.77
C PRO A 52 15.84 9.17 -2.17
N ALA A 53 16.75 10.15 -2.32
CA ALA A 53 16.90 10.90 -3.56
C ALA A 53 17.39 10.02 -4.73
N GLU A 54 18.04 8.90 -4.43
CA GLU A 54 18.49 7.91 -5.40
C GLU A 54 17.34 7.07 -5.97
N LEU A 55 16.14 7.20 -5.38
CA LEU A 55 14.96 6.48 -5.79
C LEU A 55 14.30 7.17 -6.98
N ASP A 56 14.31 6.53 -8.15
CA ASP A 56 13.66 7.06 -9.36
C ASP A 56 12.14 6.96 -9.26
N LEU A 57 11.53 7.93 -8.57
CA LEU A 57 10.10 7.91 -8.30
C LEU A 57 9.31 7.83 -9.61
N PRO A 58 8.43 6.84 -9.75
CA PRO A 58 7.59 6.75 -10.93
C PRO A 58 6.70 8.00 -10.99
N LYS A 59 6.63 8.61 -12.17
CA LYS A 59 5.84 9.83 -12.38
C LYS A 59 4.38 9.52 -12.07
N SER A 60 3.87 10.06 -10.95
CA SER A 60 2.43 10.10 -10.70
C SER A 60 1.82 11.03 -11.75
N THR A 61 0.98 10.47 -12.61
CA THR A 61 0.16 11.25 -13.54
C THR A 61 -1.23 11.38 -12.95
N MET A 62 -2.04 12.34 -13.42
CA MET A 62 -3.45 12.39 -13.00
C MET A 62 -4.22 11.09 -13.32
N VAL A 63 -3.70 10.26 -14.23
CA VAL A 63 -4.28 8.98 -14.65
C VAL A 63 -3.81 7.81 -13.76
N THR A 64 -2.62 7.91 -13.17
CA THR A 64 -1.99 6.84 -12.35
C THR A 64 -2.06 7.13 -10.86
N ARG A 65 -3.27 7.35 -10.34
CA ARG A 65 -3.52 7.50 -8.89
C ARG A 65 -3.65 6.15 -8.17
N PHE A 66 -2.74 5.24 -8.47
CA PHE A 66 -2.66 3.92 -7.84
C PHE A 66 -1.18 3.58 -7.66
N PHE A 67 -0.87 2.82 -6.61
CA PHE A 67 0.48 2.33 -6.38
C PHE A 67 0.74 1.15 -7.31
N TYR A 68 1.87 1.17 -8.02
CA TYR A 68 2.20 0.13 -8.98
C TYR A 68 3.70 -0.15 -9.02
N VAL A 69 4.02 -1.45 -9.02
CA VAL A 69 5.35 -2.00 -9.21
C VAL A 69 5.23 -3.18 -10.17
N GLU A 70 5.69 -2.99 -11.41
CA GLU A 70 5.61 -4.03 -12.46
C GLU A 70 6.46 -5.26 -12.14
N ASN A 71 7.67 -5.03 -11.62
CA ASN A 71 8.62 -6.07 -11.24
C ASN A 71 9.05 -5.87 -9.78
N ALA A 72 8.58 -6.74 -8.89
CA ALA A 72 8.81 -6.70 -7.45
C ALA A 72 10.17 -7.27 -6.98
N PRO A 73 10.72 -8.35 -7.58
CA PRO A 73 12.04 -8.85 -7.24
C PRO A 73 13.12 -7.79 -7.39
N ASP A 74 13.92 -7.62 -6.33
CA ASP A 74 15.02 -6.66 -6.20
C ASP A 74 14.59 -5.19 -6.43
N ASN A 75 13.28 -4.91 -6.39
CA ASN A 75 12.75 -3.57 -6.51
C ASN A 75 12.95 -2.81 -5.20
N PRO A 76 13.59 -1.63 -5.21
CA PRO A 76 13.89 -0.88 -4.00
C PRO A 76 12.64 -0.33 -3.31
N TYR A 77 11.47 -0.34 -3.96
CA TYR A 77 10.20 0.13 -3.36
C TYR A 77 9.56 -0.93 -2.47
N ILE A 78 10.01 -2.19 -2.57
CA ILE A 78 9.47 -3.33 -1.83
C ILE A 78 10.57 -3.93 -0.94
N PRO A 79 10.67 -3.56 0.35
CA PRO A 79 11.81 -3.93 1.20
C PRO A 79 11.92 -5.42 1.55
N ALA A 80 10.80 -6.12 1.68
CA ALA A 80 10.74 -7.48 2.22
C ALA A 80 11.19 -8.56 1.21
N GLN A 81 12.37 -8.39 0.61
CA GLN A 81 12.87 -9.22 -0.49
C GLN A 81 13.11 -10.68 -0.07
N GLU A 82 13.94 -10.89 0.94
CA GLU A 82 14.39 -12.23 1.36
C GLU A 82 13.33 -13.00 2.16
N GLY A 83 12.47 -12.30 2.91
CA GLY A 83 11.47 -12.91 3.78
C GLY A 83 10.07 -13.07 3.15
N PHE A 84 9.80 -12.38 2.03
CA PHE A 84 8.45 -12.35 1.46
C PHE A 84 8.44 -12.37 -0.07
N VAL A 85 9.09 -11.42 -0.76
CA VAL A 85 9.00 -11.33 -2.23
C VAL A 85 9.57 -12.58 -2.91
N LYS A 86 10.81 -12.95 -2.59
CA LYS A 86 11.50 -14.09 -3.22
C LYS A 86 10.89 -15.43 -2.80
N PRO A 87 10.63 -15.71 -1.49
CA PRO A 87 10.08 -17.00 -1.08
C PRO A 87 8.67 -17.29 -1.62
N TYR A 88 7.80 -16.28 -1.70
CA TYR A 88 6.43 -16.44 -2.19
C TYR A 88 6.27 -16.15 -3.68
N GLY A 89 7.37 -15.86 -4.39
CA GLY A 89 7.36 -15.64 -5.84
C GLY A 89 6.52 -14.44 -6.25
N ILE A 90 6.52 -13.37 -5.46
CA ILE A 90 5.82 -12.12 -5.79
C ILE A 90 6.51 -11.48 -7.00
N ARG A 91 5.71 -11.14 -8.01
CA ARG A 91 6.18 -10.60 -9.28
C ARG A 91 5.78 -9.16 -9.50
N SER A 92 4.57 -8.77 -9.09
CA SER A 92 4.11 -7.39 -9.17
C SER A 92 3.36 -6.98 -7.90
N VAL A 93 3.29 -5.66 -7.68
CA VAL A 93 2.56 -5.07 -6.55
C VAL A 93 1.65 -3.99 -7.09
N LEU A 94 0.42 -3.97 -6.59
CA LEU A 94 -0.53 -2.93 -6.92
C LEU A 94 -1.27 -2.48 -5.66
N GLY A 95 -1.52 -1.19 -5.53
CA GLY A 95 -2.36 -0.69 -4.47
C GLY A 95 -3.30 0.41 -4.92
N ILE A 96 -4.39 0.54 -4.20
CA ILE A 96 -5.40 1.60 -4.37
C ILE A 96 -5.62 2.27 -3.02
N GLY A 97 -6.03 3.53 -3.02
CA GLY A 97 -6.26 4.25 -1.79
C GLY A 97 -6.90 5.61 -2.03
N THR A 98 -7.39 6.19 -0.95
CA THR A 98 -7.94 7.55 -0.97
C THR A 98 -7.77 8.21 0.39
N GLY A 99 -7.66 9.54 0.37
CA GLY A 99 -7.76 10.38 1.55
C GLY A 99 -9.22 10.80 1.76
N PHE A 100 -9.61 10.93 3.02
CA PHE A 100 -10.93 11.39 3.45
C PHE A 100 -10.86 12.82 3.99
N VAL A 101 -12.02 13.41 4.27
CA VAL A 101 -12.14 14.82 4.69
C VAL A 101 -11.48 15.05 6.06
N SER A 102 -11.45 14.05 6.92
CA SER A 102 -10.81 14.11 8.24
C SER A 102 -9.27 14.10 8.22
N ASN A 103 -8.64 14.08 7.03
CA ASN A 103 -7.21 13.77 6.80
C ASN A 103 -6.81 12.34 7.18
N SER A 104 -7.78 11.45 7.40
CA SER A 104 -7.54 10.01 7.41
C SER A 104 -7.41 9.49 5.97
N ALA A 105 -6.70 8.37 5.78
CA ALA A 105 -6.59 7.73 4.48
C ALA A 105 -6.63 6.22 4.62
N TYR A 106 -7.04 5.53 3.57
CA TYR A 106 -6.86 4.10 3.46
C TYR A 106 -6.00 3.75 2.25
N MET A 107 -5.30 2.63 2.36
CA MET A 107 -4.65 1.97 1.24
C MET A 107 -4.92 0.47 1.32
N LEU A 108 -5.18 -0.12 0.16
CA LEU A 108 -5.19 -1.56 -0.07
C LEU A 108 -4.03 -1.88 -1.00
N ILE A 109 -3.14 -2.77 -0.57
CA ILE A 109 -1.97 -3.19 -1.35
C ILE A 109 -2.06 -4.70 -1.56
N GLY A 110 -2.05 -5.12 -2.83
CA GLY A 110 -2.02 -6.50 -3.28
C GLY A 110 -0.65 -6.87 -3.82
N PHE A 111 -0.14 -8.00 -3.35
CA PHE A 111 1.09 -8.62 -3.83
C PHE A 111 0.73 -9.83 -4.69
N MET A 112 1.15 -9.83 -5.96
CA MET A 112 0.71 -10.80 -6.96
C MET A 112 1.88 -11.70 -7.37
N THR A 113 1.62 -13.00 -7.54
CA THR A 113 2.61 -13.98 -8.04
C THR A 113 2.71 -14.02 -9.57
N VAL A 114 1.94 -13.16 -10.25
CA VAL A 114 1.88 -13.03 -11.70
C VAL A 114 2.29 -11.63 -12.11
N ASN A 115 2.81 -11.47 -13.33
CA ASN A 115 3.07 -10.14 -13.87
C ASN A 115 1.71 -9.50 -14.21
N VAL A 116 1.48 -8.31 -13.68
CA VAL A 116 0.30 -7.50 -14.00
C VAL A 116 0.82 -6.30 -14.78
N SER A 117 0.33 -6.09 -16.00
CA SER A 117 0.70 -4.92 -16.79
C SER A 117 0.08 -3.65 -16.20
N GLU A 118 0.65 -2.49 -16.52
CA GLU A 118 0.12 -1.20 -16.07
C GLU A 118 -1.33 -0.99 -16.53
N GLU A 119 -1.66 -1.38 -17.76
CA GLU A 119 -3.04 -1.32 -18.28
C GLU A 119 -4.01 -2.16 -17.44
N THR A 120 -3.58 -3.36 -17.02
CA THR A 120 -4.39 -4.23 -16.15
C THR A 120 -4.51 -3.63 -14.75
N GLY A 121 -3.42 -3.03 -14.25
CA GLY A 121 -3.42 -2.33 -12.98
C GLY A 121 -4.35 -1.12 -12.94
N ALA A 122 -4.37 -0.34 -14.02
CA ALA A 122 -5.28 0.79 -14.17
C ALA A 122 -6.76 0.35 -14.16
N LYS A 123 -7.07 -0.84 -14.70
CA LYS A 123 -8.42 -1.43 -14.59
C LYS A 123 -8.76 -1.78 -13.13
N PHE A 124 -7.80 -2.33 -12.38
CA PHE A 124 -7.99 -2.59 -10.95
C PHE A 124 -8.22 -1.31 -10.14
N ALA A 125 -7.53 -0.22 -10.49
CA ALA A 125 -7.71 1.08 -9.85
C ALA A 125 -9.15 1.61 -9.92
N GLN A 126 -9.95 1.16 -10.91
CA GLN A 126 -11.37 1.50 -11.01
C GLN A 126 -12.22 0.94 -9.86
N LEU A 127 -11.69 0.02 -9.05
CA LEU A 127 -12.34 -0.46 -7.83
C LEU A 127 -12.24 0.54 -6.67
N ALA A 128 -11.28 1.47 -6.71
CA ALA A 128 -11.02 2.41 -5.63
C ALA A 128 -12.26 3.19 -5.18
N PRO A 129 -13.07 3.81 -6.07
CA PRO A 129 -14.25 4.56 -5.64
C PRO A 129 -15.28 3.74 -4.86
N PHE A 130 -15.46 2.45 -5.21
CA PHE A 130 -16.40 1.57 -4.52
C PHE A 130 -15.92 1.25 -3.11
N VAL A 131 -14.64 0.93 -2.96
CA VAL A 131 -14.03 0.69 -1.65
C VAL A 131 -14.02 1.96 -0.81
N SER A 132 -13.67 3.10 -1.41
CA SER A 132 -13.69 4.41 -0.76
C SER A 132 -15.08 4.74 -0.21
N THR A 133 -16.12 4.52 -1.00
CA THR A 133 -17.51 4.76 -0.57
C THR A 133 -17.89 3.88 0.62
N LEU A 134 -17.50 2.60 0.59
CA LEU A 134 -17.75 1.69 1.70
C LEU A 134 -17.01 2.11 2.96
N LEU A 135 -15.76 2.56 2.83
CA LEU A 135 -14.92 2.93 3.98
C LEU A 135 -15.22 4.33 4.53
N ALA A 136 -15.79 5.22 3.73
CA ALA A 136 -16.14 6.58 4.15
C ALA A 136 -17.11 6.60 5.35
N ILE A 137 -17.92 5.55 5.55
CA ILE A 137 -18.81 5.46 6.72
C ILE A 137 -18.03 5.37 8.05
N TYR A 138 -16.76 4.96 8.00
CA TYR A 138 -15.86 4.88 9.14
C TYR A 138 -14.96 6.11 9.26
N ASP A 139 -15.10 7.10 8.37
CA ASP A 139 -14.38 8.36 8.51
C ASP A 139 -14.75 9.03 9.84
N GLU A 140 -13.77 9.65 10.50
CA GLU A 140 -13.87 10.23 11.85
C GLU A 140 -14.19 9.24 12.99
N GLN A 141 -14.43 7.96 12.70
CA GLN A 141 -14.60 6.96 13.75
C GLN A 141 -13.26 6.56 14.34
N GLN A 142 -13.22 6.45 15.66
CA GLN A 142 -12.05 5.93 16.36
C GLN A 142 -11.98 4.41 16.14
N ILE A 143 -11.29 4.00 15.07
CA ILE A 143 -11.05 2.59 14.72
C ILE A 143 -10.04 1.89 15.66
N TRP A 144 -9.39 2.66 16.56
CA TRP A 144 -8.43 2.16 17.55
C TRP A 144 -8.69 2.76 18.93
N ALA A 145 -9.14 1.92 19.87
CA ALA A 145 -8.96 2.18 21.30
C ALA A 145 -7.62 1.58 21.71
N GLY A 146 -6.75 2.39 22.33
CA GLY A 146 -5.44 1.96 22.83
C GLY A 146 -5.53 0.84 23.86
#